data_AF-A0A9D6U0L9-F1
#
_entry.id   AF-A0A9D6U0L9-F1
#
_cell.length_a   1.000
_cell.length_b   1.000
_cell.length_c   1.000
_cell.angle_alpha   90.00
_cell.angle_beta   90.00
_cell.angle_gamma   90.00
#
_symmetry.space_group_name_H-M   'P 1'
#
loop_
_entity.id
_entity.type
_entity.pdbx_description
1 polymer ?
#
loop_
_entity_poly.entity_id
_entity_poly.type
_entity_poly.pdbx_seq_one_letter_code
_entity_poly.pdbx_strand_id
1 'polypeptide(L)'
;MARQGFEFSREEVLTDFNFLTDFFKNEFIFSDLTPEQQVEETLDYFGSRGVVICLDREEARYTLSASGLKELAYFANLLYNYLESYWIVFRSIKYLQKKPRSEKEFLKRIQSIGHKLHKLGEVERAEALSESTFQNALKLFGEKGIVLKKAPEGKGATTFSRPTDEDAKELYGRQLARFLRR
;
A
#
# COMPACT_ATOMS: atom_id res chain seq x y z
N MET A 1 -17.86 -3.05 -31.79
CA MET A 1 -16.94 -3.85 -30.94
C MET A 1 -16.15 -2.90 -30.05
N ALA A 2 -16.71 -2.55 -28.89
CA ALA A 2 -16.05 -1.68 -27.91
C ALA A 2 -15.14 -2.55 -27.04
N ARG A 3 -13.82 -2.38 -27.17
CA ARG A 3 -12.84 -3.12 -26.38
C ARG A 3 -12.68 -2.50 -24.99
N GLN A 4 -12.80 -3.37 -23.99
CA GLN A 4 -12.33 -3.30 -22.60
C GLN A 4 -13.04 -2.32 -21.66
N GLY A 5 -14.15 -2.79 -21.09
CA GLY A 5 -14.52 -2.37 -19.74
C GLY A 5 -13.44 -2.83 -18.75
N PHE A 6 -13.38 -2.18 -17.59
CA PHE A 6 -12.60 -2.66 -16.44
C PHE A 6 -13.28 -3.92 -15.91
N GLU A 7 -13.06 -5.05 -16.58
CA GLU A 7 -13.56 -6.34 -16.12
C GLU A 7 -12.65 -6.92 -15.05
N PHE A 8 -13.24 -7.45 -13.99
CA PHE A 8 -12.54 -8.07 -12.90
C PHE A 8 -13.38 -9.21 -12.31
N SER A 9 -12.74 -10.16 -11.64
CA SER A 9 -13.40 -11.19 -10.86
C SER A 9 -13.43 -10.84 -9.38
N ARG A 10 -14.34 -11.48 -8.64
CA ARG A 10 -14.33 -11.44 -7.17
C ARG A 10 -12.99 -11.90 -6.58
N GLU A 11 -12.36 -12.90 -7.18
CA GLU A 11 -11.06 -13.43 -6.73
C GLU A 11 -9.93 -12.40 -6.86
N GLU A 12 -9.91 -11.61 -7.93
CA GLU A 12 -8.95 -10.52 -8.11
C GLU A 12 -9.14 -9.45 -7.02
N VAL A 13 -10.38 -9.06 -6.73
CA VAL A 13 -10.69 -8.10 -5.67
C VAL A 13 -10.28 -8.63 -4.30
N LEU A 14 -10.57 -9.91 -4.01
CA LEU A 14 -10.20 -10.55 -2.76
C LEU A 14 -8.68 -10.61 -2.57
N THR A 15 -7.95 -10.91 -3.63
CA THR A 15 -6.48 -10.93 -3.63
C THR A 15 -5.91 -9.56 -3.29
N ASP A 16 -6.41 -8.51 -3.93
CA ASP A 16 -5.95 -7.14 -3.71
C ASP A 16 -6.37 -6.61 -2.33
N PHE A 17 -7.58 -6.95 -1.88
CA PHE A 17 -8.08 -6.63 -0.55
C PHE A 17 -7.20 -7.27 0.54
N ASN A 18 -6.90 -8.57 0.43
CA ASN A 18 -6.04 -9.27 1.38
C ASN A 18 -4.63 -8.68 1.43
N PHE A 19 -4.07 -8.31 0.28
CA PHE A 19 -2.79 -7.62 0.25
C PHE A 19 -2.86 -6.25 0.95
N LEU A 20 -3.83 -5.40 0.60
CA LEU A 20 -3.92 -4.04 1.13
C LEU A 20 -4.25 -4.01 2.63
N THR A 21 -5.08 -4.93 3.11
CA THR A 21 -5.40 -5.07 4.54
C THR A 21 -4.17 -5.48 5.36
N ASP A 22 -3.39 -6.46 4.90
CA ASP A 22 -2.12 -6.82 5.55
C ASP A 22 -1.08 -5.68 5.44
N PHE A 23 -1.02 -5.01 4.29
CA PHE A 23 -0.09 -3.90 4.06
C PHE A 23 -0.39 -2.67 4.94
N PHE A 24 -1.67 -2.39 5.19
CA PHE A 24 -2.11 -1.26 6.00
C PHE A 24 -2.60 -1.65 7.40
N LYS A 25 -2.24 -2.83 7.91
CA LYS A 25 -2.57 -3.30 9.28
C LYS A 25 -2.07 -2.41 10.43
N ASN A 26 -1.11 -1.53 10.15
CA ASN A 26 -0.63 -0.54 11.12
C ASN A 26 -1.30 0.84 10.96
N GLU A 27 -2.10 1.05 9.92
CA GLU A 27 -2.78 2.32 9.62
C GLU A 27 -4.25 2.31 10.02
N PHE A 28 -4.93 1.18 9.82
CA PHE A 28 -6.38 1.07 10.00
C PHE A 28 -6.75 -0.03 10.99
N ILE A 29 -7.94 0.13 11.57
CA ILE A 29 -8.62 -0.91 12.31
C ILE A 29 -9.59 -1.56 11.34
N PHE A 30 -9.49 -2.88 11.20
CA PHE A 30 -10.32 -3.66 10.27
C PHE A 30 -11.49 -4.31 11.00
N SER A 31 -12.55 -4.60 10.25
CA SER A 31 -13.73 -5.32 10.73
C SER A 31 -13.39 -6.76 11.13
N ASP A 32 -14.19 -7.33 12.03
CA ASP A 32 -14.11 -8.74 12.43
C ASP A 32 -14.72 -9.71 11.38
N LEU A 33 -15.37 -9.18 10.34
CA LEU A 33 -15.89 -9.97 9.21
C LEU A 33 -14.75 -10.59 8.40
N THR A 34 -15.00 -11.76 7.79
CA THR A 34 -14.00 -12.36 6.90
C THR A 34 -13.81 -11.49 5.63
N PRO A 35 -12.62 -11.54 5.00
CA PRO A 35 -12.39 -10.85 3.73
C PRO A 35 -13.46 -11.15 2.67
N GLU A 36 -13.91 -12.41 2.58
CA GLU A 36 -14.91 -12.85 1.63
C GLU A 36 -16.27 -12.19 1.86
N GLN A 37 -16.66 -12.01 3.13
CA GLN A 37 -17.90 -11.35 3.52
C GLN A 37 -17.83 -9.85 3.20
N GLN A 38 -16.73 -9.18 3.59
CA GLN A 38 -16.56 -7.74 3.33
C GLN A 38 -16.55 -7.42 1.83
N VAL A 39 -15.86 -8.24 1.04
CA VAL A 39 -15.83 -8.09 -0.42
C VAL A 39 -17.21 -8.31 -1.03
N GLU A 40 -17.94 -9.35 -0.61
CA GLU A 40 -19.29 -9.62 -1.12
C GLU A 40 -20.25 -8.47 -0.78
N GLU A 41 -20.30 -8.04 0.48
CA GLU A 41 -21.15 -6.93 0.93
C GLU A 41 -20.83 -5.63 0.19
N THR A 42 -19.54 -5.37 -0.08
CA THR A 42 -19.10 -4.19 -0.83
C THR A 42 -19.50 -4.26 -2.30
N LEU A 43 -19.37 -5.43 -2.94
CA LEU A 43 -19.81 -5.66 -4.32
C LEU A 43 -21.33 -5.53 -4.45
N ASP A 44 -22.09 -6.09 -3.52
CA ASP A 44 -23.55 -5.97 -3.47
C ASP A 44 -23.98 -4.51 -3.28
N TYR A 45 -23.34 -3.79 -2.35
CA TYR A 45 -23.61 -2.37 -2.11
C TYR A 45 -23.39 -1.54 -3.38
N PHE A 46 -22.21 -1.64 -4.01
CA PHE A 46 -21.92 -0.90 -5.23
C PHE A 46 -22.71 -1.41 -6.45
N GLY A 47 -23.09 -2.68 -6.46
CA GLY A 47 -24.00 -3.27 -7.44
C GLY A 47 -25.39 -2.63 -7.38
N SER A 48 -25.96 -2.53 -6.18
CA SER A 48 -27.28 -1.89 -5.97
C SER A 48 -27.33 -0.42 -6.39
N ARG A 49 -26.17 0.24 -6.42
CA ARG A 49 -26.00 1.65 -6.83
C ARG A 49 -25.61 1.84 -8.30
N GLY A 50 -25.47 0.76 -9.07
CA GLY A 50 -25.05 0.81 -10.48
C GLY A 50 -23.60 1.26 -10.69
N VAL A 51 -22.77 1.21 -9.65
CA VAL A 51 -21.33 1.51 -9.72
C VAL A 51 -20.58 0.30 -10.29
N VAL A 52 -20.91 -0.89 -9.76
CA VAL A 52 -20.43 -2.19 -10.24
C VAL A 52 -21.57 -2.88 -11.00
N ILE A 53 -21.25 -3.50 -12.13
CA ILE A 53 -22.19 -4.25 -12.96
C ILE A 53 -21.76 -5.70 -12.96
N CYS A 54 -22.64 -6.61 -12.51
CA CYS A 54 -22.42 -8.04 -12.62
C CYS A 54 -22.61 -8.47 -14.09
N LEU A 55 -21.56 -9.02 -14.69
CA LEU A 55 -21.58 -9.55 -16.06
C LEU A 55 -21.98 -11.01 -16.07
N ASP A 56 -21.44 -11.78 -15.13
CA ASP A 56 -21.74 -13.20 -14.92
C ASP A 56 -21.71 -13.51 -13.42
N ARG A 57 -22.83 -14.00 -12.90
CA ARG A 57 -22.97 -14.33 -11.48
C ARG A 57 -22.37 -15.68 -11.13
N GLU A 58 -22.36 -16.64 -12.06
CA GLU A 58 -21.78 -17.97 -11.83
C GLU A 58 -20.25 -17.89 -11.81
N GLU A 59 -19.67 -17.09 -12.72
CA GLU A 59 -18.22 -16.86 -12.77
C GLU A 59 -17.75 -15.70 -11.86
N ALA A 60 -18.67 -15.05 -11.14
CA ALA A 60 -18.41 -13.86 -10.32
C ALA A 60 -17.58 -12.79 -11.07
N ARG A 61 -18.00 -12.49 -12.31
CA ARG A 61 -17.38 -11.51 -13.21
C ARG A 61 -18.14 -10.19 -13.17
N TYR A 62 -17.40 -9.10 -13.06
CA TYR A 62 -17.95 -7.77 -12.90
C TYR A 62 -17.28 -6.79 -13.85
N THR A 63 -17.92 -5.65 -14.07
CA THR A 63 -17.31 -4.47 -14.66
C THR A 63 -17.74 -3.19 -13.96
N LEU A 64 -17.05 -2.09 -14.23
CA LEU A 64 -17.42 -0.77 -13.71
C LEU A 64 -18.28 -0.01 -14.72
N SER A 65 -19.32 0.66 -14.24
CA SER A 65 -19.99 1.69 -15.02
C SER A 65 -19.07 2.90 -15.22
N ALA A 66 -19.30 3.67 -16.29
CA ALA A 66 -18.47 4.84 -16.57
C ALA A 66 -18.50 5.90 -15.45
N SER A 67 -19.65 6.07 -14.78
CA SER A 67 -19.78 6.91 -13.58
C SER A 67 -19.18 6.24 -12.35
N GLY A 68 -19.32 4.91 -12.23
CA GLY A 68 -18.77 4.14 -11.12
C GLY A 68 -17.25 4.23 -11.04
N LEU A 69 -16.55 4.24 -12.18
CA LEU A 69 -15.10 4.45 -12.21
C LEU A 69 -14.69 5.78 -11.55
N LYS A 70 -15.42 6.86 -11.83
CA LYS A 70 -15.14 8.18 -11.22
C LYS A 70 -15.45 8.18 -9.73
N GLU A 71 -16.52 7.51 -9.31
CA GLU A 71 -16.90 7.39 -7.91
C GLU A 71 -15.85 6.62 -7.11
N LEU A 72 -15.44 5.44 -7.59
CA LEU A 72 -14.42 4.60 -6.95
C LEU A 72 -13.04 5.27 -6.93
N ALA A 73 -12.73 6.10 -7.92
CA ALA A 73 -11.49 6.87 -7.92
C ALA A 73 -11.38 7.83 -6.71
N TYR A 74 -12.49 8.37 -6.19
CA TYR A 74 -12.45 9.18 -4.96
C TYR A 74 -12.01 8.36 -3.75
N PHE A 75 -12.54 7.15 -3.59
CA PHE A 75 -12.14 6.25 -2.52
C PHE A 75 -10.69 5.79 -2.66
N ALA A 76 -10.27 5.42 -3.88
CA ALA A 76 -8.88 5.06 -4.15
C ALA A 76 -7.91 6.19 -3.79
N ASN A 77 -8.28 7.44 -4.09
CA ASN A 77 -7.48 8.63 -3.76
C ASN A 77 -7.27 8.86 -2.26
N LEU A 78 -8.12 8.30 -1.39
CA LEU A 78 -7.92 8.34 0.07
C LEU A 78 -6.81 7.38 0.53
N LEU A 79 -6.47 6.36 -0.26
CA LEU A 79 -5.40 5.42 0.04
C LEU A 79 -4.07 5.84 -0.57
N TYR A 80 -4.10 6.69 -1.61
CA TYR A 80 -2.91 7.07 -2.38
C TYR A 80 -1.84 7.77 -1.53
N ASN A 81 -2.21 8.64 -0.58
CA ASN A 81 -1.23 9.28 0.31
C ASN A 81 -0.48 8.24 1.18
N TYR A 82 -1.15 7.17 1.60
CA TYR A 82 -0.50 6.08 2.35
C TYR A 82 0.42 5.27 1.44
N LEU A 83 -0.03 4.92 0.23
CA LEU A 83 0.81 4.24 -0.76
C LEU A 83 2.07 5.05 -1.10
N GLU A 84 1.93 6.35 -1.35
CA GLU A 84 3.06 7.26 -1.58
C GLU A 84 3.99 7.31 -0.35
N SER A 85 3.44 7.37 0.86
CA SER A 85 4.23 7.38 2.10
C SER A 85 5.11 6.13 2.20
N TYR A 86 4.50 4.95 2.01
CA TYR A 86 5.19 3.67 2.05
C TYR A 86 6.22 3.54 0.92
N TRP A 87 5.92 4.08 -0.26
CA TRP A 87 6.86 4.14 -1.37
C TRP A 87 8.08 5.03 -1.08
N ILE A 88 7.91 6.17 -0.41
CA ILE A 88 9.03 7.02 0.04
C ILE A 88 9.96 6.23 0.97
N VAL A 89 9.39 5.52 1.95
CA VAL A 89 10.17 4.66 2.85
C VAL A 89 10.88 3.57 2.06
N PHE A 90 10.18 2.91 1.14
CA PHE A 90 10.74 1.85 0.30
C PHE A 90 11.94 2.35 -0.54
N ARG A 91 11.79 3.51 -1.18
CA ARG A 91 12.85 4.19 -1.95
C ARG A 91 14.04 4.60 -1.08
N SER A 92 13.82 4.80 0.22
CA SER A 92 14.84 5.20 1.19
C SER A 92 15.67 4.03 1.70
N ILE A 93 15.24 2.78 1.50
CA ILE A 93 15.96 1.56 1.96
C ILE A 93 17.38 1.49 1.39
N LYS A 94 17.62 1.98 0.17
CA LYS A 94 18.97 2.01 -0.42
C LYS A 94 20.01 2.74 0.44
N TYR A 95 19.59 3.64 1.33
CA TYR A 95 20.49 4.35 2.24
C TYR A 95 20.89 3.55 3.49
N LEU A 96 20.37 2.32 3.66
CA LEU A 96 20.78 1.34 4.66
C LEU A 96 21.92 0.42 4.17
N GLN A 97 22.27 0.46 2.88
CA GLN A 97 23.30 -0.41 2.29
C GLN A 97 24.70 -0.15 2.86
N LYS A 98 24.98 1.08 3.33
CA LYS A 98 26.33 1.46 3.79
C LYS A 98 26.59 1.11 5.26
N LYS A 99 25.59 1.29 6.11
CA LYS A 99 25.67 1.04 7.55
C LYS A 99 24.27 0.93 8.16
N PRO A 100 24.12 0.21 9.28
CA PRO A 100 22.93 0.31 10.12
C PRO A 100 22.69 1.76 10.55
N ARG A 101 21.42 2.15 10.68
CA ARG A 101 21.00 3.47 11.15
C ARG A 101 20.03 3.32 12.31
N SER A 102 20.11 4.21 13.30
CA SER A 102 19.03 4.30 14.28
C SER A 102 17.73 4.73 13.61
N GLU A 103 16.59 4.34 14.20
CA GLU A 103 15.26 4.73 13.72
C GLU A 103 15.14 6.24 13.53
N LYS A 104 15.58 7.03 14.51
CA LYS A 104 15.59 8.50 14.45
C LYS A 104 16.42 9.05 13.29
N GLU A 105 17.62 8.52 13.07
CA GLU A 105 18.47 8.95 11.94
C GLU A 105 17.86 8.56 10.60
N PHE A 106 17.21 7.40 10.54
CA PHE A 106 16.61 6.91 9.31
C PHE A 106 15.33 7.68 8.97
N LEU A 107 14.45 7.94 9.94
CA LEU A 107 13.26 8.79 9.76
C LEU A 107 13.63 10.18 9.25
N LYS A 108 14.65 10.83 9.85
CA LYS A 108 15.16 12.12 9.33
C LYS A 108 15.60 12.03 7.86
N ARG A 109 16.22 10.91 7.49
CA ARG A 109 16.66 10.68 6.10
C ARG A 109 15.47 10.46 5.17
N ILE A 110 14.48 9.66 5.59
CA ILE A 110 13.23 9.41 4.87
C ILE A 110 12.49 10.74 4.65
N GLN A 111 12.34 11.57 5.68
CA GLN A 111 11.70 12.89 5.58
C GLN A 111 12.38 13.78 4.53
N SER A 112 13.71 13.87 4.58
CA SER A 112 14.48 14.64 3.59
C SER A 112 14.30 14.13 2.16
N ILE A 113 14.20 12.81 1.97
CA ILE A 113 13.95 12.19 0.67
C ILE A 113 12.53 12.46 0.22
N GLY A 114 11.54 12.31 1.11
CA GLY A 114 10.14 12.61 0.83
C GLY A 114 9.93 14.04 0.35
N HIS A 115 10.48 15.03 1.07
CA HIS A 115 10.44 16.43 0.62
C HIS A 115 11.09 16.65 -0.74
N LYS A 116 12.20 15.95 -1.02
CA LYS A 116 12.84 16.03 -2.35
C LYS A 116 11.93 15.44 -3.43
N LEU A 117 11.35 14.26 -3.20
CA LEU A 117 10.46 13.60 -4.16
C LEU A 117 9.21 14.43 -4.42
N HIS A 118 8.63 15.02 -3.37
CA HIS A 118 7.51 15.95 -3.52
C HIS A 118 7.89 17.18 -4.33
N LYS A 119 9.05 17.80 -4.05
CA LYS A 119 9.51 18.97 -4.81
C LYS A 119 9.74 18.65 -6.29
N LEU A 120 10.09 17.40 -6.62
CA LEU A 120 10.26 16.92 -7.98
C LEU A 120 8.97 16.43 -8.64
N GLY A 121 7.85 16.41 -7.91
CA GLY A 121 6.57 15.88 -8.40
C GLY A 121 6.52 14.35 -8.51
N GLU A 122 7.52 13.62 -7.98
CA GLU A 122 7.48 12.15 -7.89
C GLU A 122 6.50 11.66 -6.80
N VAL A 123 6.19 12.53 -5.84
CA VAL A 123 5.13 12.37 -4.84
C VAL A 123 4.24 13.59 -4.97
N GLU A 124 2.94 13.40 -5.13
CA GLU A 124 2.06 14.53 -5.38
C GLU A 124 1.48 15.12 -4.11
N ARG A 125 1.21 14.28 -3.10
CA ARG A 125 0.46 14.67 -1.92
C ARG A 125 1.42 15.06 -0.80
N ALA A 126 1.26 16.28 -0.27
CA ALA A 126 2.00 16.72 0.90
C ALA A 126 1.68 15.86 2.14
N GLU A 127 0.47 15.31 2.18
CA GLU A 127 -0.03 14.39 3.20
C GLU A 127 0.76 13.08 3.24
N ALA A 128 1.46 12.71 2.16
CA ALA A 128 2.33 11.55 2.13
C ALA A 128 3.65 11.75 2.92
N LEU A 129 3.91 12.95 3.43
CA LEU A 129 5.12 13.30 4.20
C LEU A 129 4.90 13.17 5.71
N SER A 130 4.12 12.17 6.11
CA SER A 130 3.72 11.91 7.49
C SER A 130 4.75 11.03 8.22
N GLU A 131 5.32 11.54 9.32
CA GLU A 131 6.28 10.78 10.13
C GLU A 131 5.65 9.53 10.77
N SER A 132 4.39 9.61 11.21
CA SER A 132 3.69 8.45 11.81
C SER A 132 3.47 7.34 10.77
N THR A 133 3.10 7.70 9.55
CA THR A 133 2.94 6.74 8.44
C THR A 133 4.30 6.15 8.03
N PHE A 134 5.39 6.93 8.09
CA PHE A 134 6.73 6.39 7.87
C PHE A 134 7.14 5.39 8.95
N GLN A 135 6.79 5.62 10.21
CA GLN A 135 7.04 4.68 11.31
C GLN A 135 6.26 3.37 11.11
N ASN A 136 4.98 3.47 10.73
CA ASN A 136 4.13 2.32 10.42
C ASN A 136 4.68 1.49 9.24
N ALA A 137 5.12 2.16 8.18
CA ALA A 137 5.80 1.51 7.05
C ALA A 137 7.10 0.81 7.48
N LEU A 138 7.96 1.45 8.29
CA LEU A 138 9.18 0.82 8.82
C LEU A 138 8.88 -0.39 9.70
N LYS A 139 7.82 -0.33 10.51
CA LYS A 139 7.36 -1.45 11.32
C LYS A 139 6.96 -2.61 10.42
N LEU A 140 6.09 -2.38 9.42
CA LEU A 140 5.69 -3.41 8.46
C LEU A 140 6.90 -3.97 7.71
N PHE A 141 7.78 -3.11 7.19
CA PHE A 141 8.93 -3.55 6.39
C PHE A 141 9.93 -4.36 7.22
N GLY A 142 10.05 -4.09 8.52
CA GLY A 142 10.80 -4.94 9.45
C GLY A 142 10.15 -6.32 9.62
N GLU A 143 8.83 -6.36 9.81
CA GLU A 143 8.07 -7.63 9.95
C GLU A 143 8.09 -8.48 8.67
N LYS A 144 8.05 -7.85 7.50
CA LYS A 144 8.08 -8.52 6.19
C LYS A 144 9.50 -8.84 5.69
N GLY A 145 10.54 -8.52 6.46
CA GLY A 145 11.93 -8.79 6.09
C GLY A 145 12.48 -7.90 4.96
N ILE A 146 11.77 -6.83 4.60
CA ILE A 146 12.22 -5.84 3.60
C ILE A 146 13.41 -5.02 4.15
N VAL A 147 13.45 -4.82 5.47
CA VAL A 147 14.59 -4.30 6.23
C VAL A 147 14.84 -5.17 7.45
N LEU A 148 16.08 -5.26 7.92
CA LEU A 148 16.36 -5.87 9.22
C LEU A 148 16.12 -4.84 10.32
N LYS A 149 15.21 -5.13 11.24
CA LYS A 149 14.98 -4.36 12.45
C LYS A 149 15.68 -5.04 13.61
N LYS A 150 16.70 -4.38 14.18
CA LYS A 150 17.39 -4.85 15.39
C LYS A 150 16.91 -4.02 16.59
N ALA A 151 16.30 -4.69 17.55
CA ALA A 151 15.90 -4.10 18.83
C ALA A 151 17.14 -3.60 19.61
N PRO A 152 17.00 -2.56 20.45
CA PRO A 152 18.10 -2.09 21.25
C PRO A 152 18.57 -3.15 22.26
N GLU A 153 19.90 -3.29 22.40
CA GLU A 153 20.50 -3.99 23.52
C GLU A 153 20.74 -2.97 24.66
N GLY A 154 20.04 -3.12 25.78
CA GLY A 154 20.13 -2.19 26.92
C GLY A 154 19.58 -0.79 26.60
N LYS A 155 20.37 0.27 26.88
CA LYS A 155 19.98 1.68 26.65
C LYS A 155 20.14 2.15 25.19
N GLY A 156 20.30 1.22 24.25
CA GLY A 156 20.46 1.53 22.83
C GLY A 156 19.18 2.04 22.14
N ALA A 157 19.27 2.32 20.85
CA ALA A 157 18.11 2.60 19.99
C ALA A 157 17.87 1.46 19.00
N THR A 158 16.62 1.28 18.58
CA THR A 158 16.27 0.41 17.45
C THR A 158 17.06 0.84 16.22
N THR A 159 17.64 -0.13 15.51
CA THR A 159 18.39 0.13 14.28
C THR A 159 17.81 -0.66 13.11
N PHE A 160 17.96 -0.08 11.92
CA PHE A 160 17.57 -0.67 10.65
C PHE A 160 18.80 -0.87 9.76
N SER A 161 18.85 -2.01 9.08
CA SER A 161 19.89 -2.32 8.09
C SER A 161 19.32 -3.08 6.89
N ARG A 162 20.15 -3.27 5.86
CA ARG A 162 19.80 -4.11 4.71
C ARG A 162 19.65 -5.58 5.13
N PRO A 163 18.63 -6.31 4.63
CA PRO A 163 18.54 -7.76 4.78
C PRO A 163 19.57 -8.50 3.93
N THR A 164 19.85 -9.75 4.30
CA THR A 164 20.76 -10.65 3.56
C THR A 164 20.16 -11.05 2.21
N ASP A 165 18.85 -11.28 2.19
CA ASP A 165 18.06 -11.59 1.01
C ASP A 165 17.13 -10.41 0.67
N GLU A 166 16.87 -10.19 -0.62
CA GLU A 166 16.03 -9.11 -1.13
C GLU A 166 14.71 -9.60 -1.76
N ASP A 167 14.37 -10.88 -1.70
CA ASP A 167 13.14 -11.43 -2.29
C ASP A 167 11.88 -10.68 -1.81
N ALA A 168 11.78 -10.42 -0.50
CA ALA A 168 10.68 -9.64 0.06
C ALA A 168 10.64 -8.22 -0.53
N LYS A 169 11.80 -7.56 -0.63
CA LYS A 169 11.88 -6.22 -1.20
C LYS A 169 11.46 -6.23 -2.68
N GLU A 170 11.84 -7.23 -3.46
CA GLU A 170 11.39 -7.35 -4.86
C GLU A 170 9.89 -7.58 -4.96
N LEU A 171 9.33 -8.51 -4.17
CA LEU A 171 7.90 -8.79 -4.14
C LEU A 171 7.07 -7.54 -3.82
N TYR A 172 7.38 -6.88 -2.70
CA TYR A 172 6.64 -5.69 -2.27
C TYR A 172 6.91 -4.48 -3.17
N GLY A 173 8.10 -4.39 -3.78
CA GLY A 173 8.40 -3.39 -4.79
C GLY A 173 7.51 -3.52 -6.02
N ARG A 174 7.31 -4.74 -6.52
CA ARG A 174 6.38 -5.02 -7.63
C ARG A 174 4.93 -4.70 -7.27
N GLN A 175 4.49 -5.07 -6.07
CA GLN A 175 3.14 -4.76 -5.60
C GLN A 175 2.88 -3.26 -5.45
N LEU A 176 3.78 -2.53 -4.77
CA LEU A 176 3.69 -1.06 -4.67
C LEU A 176 3.67 -0.40 -6.03
N ALA A 177 4.53 -0.84 -6.97
CA ALA A 177 4.54 -0.31 -8.32
C ALA A 177 3.22 -0.59 -9.07
N ARG A 178 2.57 -1.74 -8.82
CA ARG A 178 1.27 -2.07 -9.40
C ARG A 178 0.18 -1.10 -8.90
N PHE A 179 0.11 -0.85 -7.60
CA PHE A 179 -0.92 0.03 -7.01
C PHE A 179 -0.68 1.54 -7.26
N LEU A 180 0.56 1.94 -7.53
CA LEU A 180 0.90 3.34 -7.85
C LEU A 180 0.84 3.65 -9.36
N ARG A 181 0.56 2.64 -10.21
CA ARG A 181 0.30 2.89 -11.63
C ARG A 181 -1.02 3.64 -11.77
N ARG A 182 -0.96 4.72 -12.54
CA ARG A 182 -2.11 5.53 -12.95
C ARG A 182 -2.61 5.08 -14.30
#